data_AF-A0A4Y8MK52-F1
#
_entry.id   AF-A0A4Y8MK52-F1
#
_cell.length_a   1.000
_cell.length_b   1.000
_cell.length_c   1.000
_cell.angle_alpha   90.00
_cell.angle_beta   90.00
_cell.angle_gamma   90.00
#
_symmetry.space_group_name_H-M   'P 1'
#
loop_
_entity.id
_entity.type
_entity.pdbx_description
1 polymer ?
#
loop_
_entity_poly.entity_id
_entity_poly.type
_entity_poly.pdbx_seq_one_letter_code
_entity_poly.pdbx_strand_id
1 'polypeptide(L)'
;MRLSFRAIAQTPVSLLSIAHLLSEPTLLPSQAFIDDQWVDACKGESFDVSDPVTGVVIAAALWMGEVETRQVIHAAHDVWPARRQMTARERGSVLKKWGEVRLSNIDVRMAVVGEETFGPLAPFFRFSPKEEIVARANGTEYGLAVYFFSRDVARVWRVAEALKYGMVGINTELPSNEPGPFGGVKQSGISREGSHYGMGDYTVIDHWRLGGL
;
A
#
# COMPACT_ATOMS: atom_id res chain seq x y z
N MET A 1 21.15 -4.78 18.19
CA MET A 1 20.01 -4.31 17.36
C MET A 1 19.85 -5.31 16.21
N ARG A 2 18.87 -6.21 16.26
CA ARG A 2 18.64 -7.21 15.19
C ARG A 2 17.86 -6.54 14.05
N LEU A 3 18.53 -6.20 12.96
CA LEU A 3 17.88 -5.83 11.70
C LEU A 3 17.37 -7.12 11.06
N SER A 4 16.06 -7.24 10.90
CA SER A 4 15.42 -8.34 10.18
C SER A 4 14.93 -7.81 8.83
N PHE A 5 15.43 -8.39 7.74
CA PHE A 5 14.90 -8.15 6.40
C PHE A 5 13.76 -9.13 6.16
N ARG A 6 12.57 -8.64 5.80
CA ARG A 6 11.41 -9.48 5.51
C ARG A 6 11.25 -9.57 3.98
N ALA A 7 11.47 -10.74 3.42
CA ALA A 7 11.11 -11.03 2.03
C ALA A 7 9.82 -11.87 2.03
N ILE A 8 8.87 -11.50 1.19
CA ILE A 8 7.57 -12.19 1.09
C ILE A 8 7.75 -13.41 0.20
N ALA A 9 7.42 -14.58 0.72
CA ALA A 9 7.46 -15.82 -0.03
C ALA A 9 6.59 -16.89 0.64
N GLN A 10 5.72 -17.59 -0.10
CA GLN A 10 4.80 -18.58 0.49
C GLN A 10 5.07 -20.01 0.07
N THR A 11 4.97 -20.92 1.02
CA THR A 11 4.77 -22.37 0.84
C THR A 11 3.29 -22.71 0.61
N PRO A 12 2.98 -23.92 0.06
CA PRO A 12 1.68 -24.21 -0.52
C PRO A 12 0.65 -24.63 0.53
N VAL A 13 -0.31 -23.77 0.91
CA VAL A 13 -1.48 -24.22 1.70
C VAL A 13 -2.80 -23.48 1.33
N SER A 14 -3.72 -24.26 0.75
CA SER A 14 -5.19 -24.15 0.76
C SER A 14 -5.93 -22.98 0.05
N LEU A 15 -7.22 -23.25 -0.22
CA LEU A 15 -8.19 -22.58 -1.10
C LEU A 15 -8.55 -21.11 -0.77
N LEU A 16 -7.85 -20.46 0.16
CA LEU A 16 -8.11 -19.09 0.63
C LEU A 16 -6.88 -18.16 0.55
N SER A 17 -5.85 -18.55 -0.21
CA SER A 17 -4.64 -17.72 -0.36
C SER A 17 -4.89 -16.50 -1.26
N ILE A 18 -4.16 -15.39 -1.06
CA ILE A 18 -4.17 -14.19 -1.94
C ILE A 18 -3.99 -14.55 -3.42
N ALA A 19 -3.49 -15.75 -3.75
CA ALA A 19 -3.37 -16.24 -5.11
C ALA A 19 -4.70 -16.21 -5.88
N HIS A 20 -5.85 -16.41 -5.22
CA HIS A 20 -7.16 -16.28 -5.86
C HIS A 20 -7.51 -14.84 -6.27
N LEU A 21 -6.87 -13.84 -5.65
CA LEU A 21 -7.02 -12.42 -6.01
C LEU A 21 -6.24 -12.06 -7.28
N LEU A 22 -5.36 -12.94 -7.77
CA LEU A 22 -4.51 -12.75 -8.93
C LEU A 22 -5.04 -13.55 -10.12
N SER A 23 -4.92 -13.02 -11.36
CA SER A 23 -5.22 -13.80 -12.56
C SER A 23 -4.23 -14.93 -12.80
N GLU A 24 -3.00 -14.79 -12.29
CA GLU A 24 -1.93 -15.79 -12.39
C GLU A 24 -1.37 -16.09 -10.99
N PRO A 25 -1.84 -17.16 -10.34
CA PRO A 25 -1.39 -17.60 -9.01
C PRO A 25 0.12 -17.80 -8.88
N THR A 26 0.81 -18.11 -9.99
CA THR A 26 2.26 -18.30 -10.06
C THR A 26 3.07 -17.02 -9.85
N LEU A 27 2.43 -15.85 -9.83
CA LEU A 27 3.08 -14.56 -9.57
C LEU A 27 3.38 -14.31 -8.09
N LEU A 28 2.91 -15.19 -7.19
CA LEU A 28 3.33 -15.20 -5.79
C LEU A 28 4.54 -16.13 -5.64
N PRO A 29 5.77 -15.60 -5.59
CA PRO A 29 6.94 -16.45 -5.42
C PRO A 29 6.91 -17.14 -4.05
N SER A 30 7.34 -18.39 -4.01
CA SER A 30 7.54 -19.17 -2.79
C SER A 30 8.93 -19.00 -2.18
N GLN A 31 9.77 -18.17 -2.81
CA GLN A 31 11.18 -17.98 -2.50
C GLN A 31 11.50 -16.48 -2.45
N ALA A 32 12.55 -16.09 -1.75
CA ALA A 32 13.04 -14.72 -1.76
C ALA A 32 13.99 -14.49 -2.94
N PHE A 33 14.00 -13.30 -3.52
CA PHE A 33 14.94 -12.95 -4.59
C PHE A 33 16.14 -12.19 -4.02
N ILE A 34 17.33 -12.81 -4.03
CA ILE A 34 18.60 -12.27 -3.51
C ILE A 34 19.68 -12.49 -4.56
N ASP A 35 20.40 -11.42 -4.93
CA ASP A 35 21.57 -11.49 -5.84
C ASP A 35 21.31 -12.26 -7.15
N ASP A 36 20.23 -11.88 -7.85
CA ASP A 36 19.77 -12.50 -9.09
C ASP A 36 19.36 -13.98 -8.98
N GLN A 37 19.14 -14.49 -7.76
CA GLN A 37 18.73 -15.86 -7.50
C GLN A 37 17.47 -15.93 -6.63
N TRP A 38 16.67 -16.97 -6.84
CA TRP A 38 15.59 -17.34 -5.93
C TRP A 38 16.15 -18.25 -4.84
N VAL A 39 15.93 -17.88 -3.59
CA VAL A 39 16.54 -18.49 -2.40
C VAL A 39 15.45 -18.83 -1.38
N ASP A 40 15.48 -20.07 -0.89
CA ASP A 40 14.65 -20.50 0.24
C ASP A 40 15.20 -19.96 1.57
N ALA A 41 14.36 -19.88 2.60
CA ALA A 41 14.87 -19.62 3.94
C ALA A 41 15.83 -20.76 4.35
N CYS A 42 17.04 -20.44 4.79
CA CYS A 42 18.06 -21.42 5.18
C CYS A 42 17.57 -22.34 6.31
N LYS A 43 16.65 -21.87 7.14
CA LYS A 43 16.00 -22.66 8.19
C LYS A 43 14.66 -23.28 7.80
N GLY A 44 14.15 -22.97 6.60
CA GLY A 44 12.82 -23.38 6.15
C GLY A 44 11.67 -22.79 6.98
N GLU A 45 11.94 -21.78 7.81
CA GLU A 45 10.94 -21.16 8.68
C GLU A 45 10.05 -20.21 7.86
N SER A 46 8.75 -20.20 8.17
CA SER A 46 7.76 -19.26 7.62
C SER A 46 6.81 -18.80 8.72
N PHE A 47 6.13 -17.67 8.50
CA PHE A 47 5.08 -17.18 9.40
C PHE A 47 3.81 -16.89 8.62
N ASP A 48 2.68 -17.12 9.27
CA ASP A 48 1.37 -16.84 8.70
C ASP A 48 1.11 -15.32 8.70
N VAL A 49 0.58 -14.85 7.58
CA VAL A 49 0.06 -13.51 7.36
C VAL A 49 -1.45 -13.67 7.31
N SER A 50 -2.11 -13.12 8.31
CA SER A 50 -3.56 -13.17 8.45
C SER A 50 -4.21 -11.84 8.13
N ASP A 51 -5.43 -11.90 7.62
CA ASP A 51 -6.33 -10.76 7.57
C ASP A 51 -6.61 -10.28 9.02
N PRO A 52 -6.35 -9.01 9.35
CA PRO A 52 -6.53 -8.49 10.71
C PRO A 52 -8.00 -8.35 11.13
N VAL A 53 -8.93 -8.32 10.18
CA VAL A 53 -10.37 -8.18 10.42
C VAL A 53 -11.01 -9.55 10.65
N THR A 54 -10.69 -10.54 9.81
CA THR A 54 -11.32 -11.86 9.85
C THR A 54 -10.51 -12.90 10.63
N GLY A 55 -9.20 -12.67 10.81
CA GLY A 55 -8.27 -13.62 11.42
C GLY A 55 -7.86 -14.78 10.50
N VAL A 56 -8.38 -14.83 9.28
CA VAL A 56 -8.08 -15.89 8.31
C VAL A 56 -6.65 -15.73 7.80
N VAL A 57 -5.90 -16.84 7.73
CA VAL A 57 -4.57 -16.85 7.11
C VAL A 57 -4.73 -16.68 5.61
N ILE A 58 -4.27 -15.54 5.09
CA ILE A 58 -4.34 -15.19 3.66
C ILE A 58 -3.04 -15.55 2.93
N ALA A 59 -1.98 -15.78 3.70
CA ALA A 59 -0.63 -15.82 3.19
C ALA A 59 0.36 -16.49 4.16
N ALA A 60 1.44 -17.10 3.67
CA ALA A 60 2.64 -17.42 4.45
C ALA A 60 3.84 -16.60 3.93
N ALA A 61 4.68 -16.07 4.80
CA ALA A 61 5.89 -15.35 4.42
C ALA A 61 7.14 -16.07 4.97
N LEU A 62 8.16 -16.26 4.14
CA LEU A 62 9.44 -16.83 4.59
C LEU A 62 10.07 -15.98 5.69
N TRP A 63 10.57 -16.66 6.70
CA TRP A 63 11.36 -16.05 7.75
C TRP A 63 12.83 -15.99 7.31
N MET A 64 13.24 -14.82 6.83
CA MET A 64 14.62 -14.57 6.41
C MET A 64 15.44 -14.13 7.63
N GLY A 65 16.38 -14.98 8.04
CA GLY A 65 17.19 -14.82 9.24
C GLY A 65 18.50 -14.08 9.01
N GLU A 66 19.45 -14.30 9.91
CA GLU A 66 20.76 -13.64 9.89
C GLU A 66 21.57 -13.98 8.64
N VAL A 67 21.49 -15.23 8.17
CA VAL A 67 22.28 -15.73 7.03
C VAL A 67 21.89 -14.99 5.76
N GLU A 68 20.60 -14.95 5.45
CA GLU A 68 20.08 -14.31 4.25
C GLU A 68 20.18 -12.80 4.36
N THR A 69 19.95 -12.24 5.55
CA THR A 69 20.18 -10.81 5.78
C THR A 69 21.63 -10.42 5.48
N ARG A 70 22.61 -11.25 5.88
CA ARG A 70 24.03 -11.02 5.57
C ARG A 70 24.30 -11.14 4.07
N GLN A 71 23.70 -12.12 3.38
CA GLN A 71 23.80 -12.26 1.93
C GLN A 71 23.27 -11.01 1.20
N VAL A 72 22.10 -10.49 1.61
CA VAL A 72 21.53 -9.26 1.05
C VAL A 72 22.46 -8.07 1.26
N ILE A 73 23.04 -7.94 2.46
CA ILE A 73 23.97 -6.85 2.78
C ILE A 73 25.22 -6.93 1.90
N HIS A 74 25.81 -8.11 1.73
CA HIS A 74 26.99 -8.30 0.89
C HIS A 74 26.68 -8.03 -0.58
N ALA A 75 25.61 -8.61 -1.12
CA ALA A 75 25.18 -8.36 -2.50
C ALA A 75 24.93 -6.87 -2.75
N ALA A 76 24.26 -6.17 -1.82
CA ALA A 76 24.04 -4.74 -1.89
C ALA A 76 25.35 -3.93 -1.83
N HIS A 77 26.31 -4.35 -0.99
CA HIS A 77 27.62 -3.74 -0.88
C HIS A 77 28.42 -3.87 -2.18
N ASP A 78 28.39 -5.05 -2.81
CA ASP A 78 29.17 -5.35 -4.02
C ASP A 78 28.67 -4.55 -5.23
N VAL A 79 27.35 -4.34 -5.36
CA VAL A 79 26.76 -3.51 -6.43
C VAL A 79 26.82 -2.00 -6.17
N TRP A 80 27.05 -1.58 -4.92
CA TRP A 80 27.01 -0.16 -4.54
C TRP A 80 28.00 0.74 -5.30
N PRO A 81 29.29 0.36 -5.51
CA PRO A 81 30.26 1.18 -6.23
C PRO A 81 29.87 1.50 -7.67
N ALA A 82 29.20 0.57 -8.36
CA ALA A 82 28.68 0.79 -9.71
C ALA A 82 27.40 1.65 -9.64
N ARG A 83 26.49 1.33 -8.71
CA ARG A 83 25.19 2.00 -8.58
C ARG A 83 25.30 3.46 -8.17
N ARG A 84 26.29 3.83 -7.34
CA ARG A 84 26.55 5.22 -6.94
C ARG A 84 27.04 6.10 -8.10
N GLN A 85 27.64 5.52 -9.13
CA GLN A 85 28.10 6.24 -10.32
C GLN A 85 26.98 6.50 -11.33
N MET A 86 25.85 5.80 -11.21
CA MET A 86 24.70 5.99 -12.08
C MET A 86 24.07 7.38 -11.89
N THR A 87 23.72 8.02 -13.00
CA THR A 87 22.95 9.25 -13.02
C THR A 87 21.50 9.03 -12.59
N ALA A 88 20.80 10.11 -12.24
CA ALA A 88 19.37 10.04 -11.91
C ALA A 88 18.51 9.45 -13.05
N ARG A 89 18.88 9.70 -14.32
CA ARG A 89 18.19 9.17 -15.51
C ARG A 89 18.37 7.66 -15.65
N GLU A 90 19.58 7.15 -15.43
CA GLU A 90 19.86 5.71 -15.51
C GLU A 90 19.18 4.96 -14.37
N ARG A 91 19.24 5.49 -13.14
CA ARG A 91 18.49 4.94 -12.01
C ARG A 91 16.98 4.93 -12.27
N GLY A 92 16.46 6.04 -12.83
CA GLY A 92 15.06 6.14 -13.23
C GLY A 92 14.68 5.14 -14.33
N SER A 93 15.59 4.85 -15.27
CA SER A 93 15.34 3.87 -16.34
C SER A 93 15.26 2.44 -15.80
N VAL A 94 16.08 2.08 -14.82
CA VAL A 94 15.99 0.78 -14.13
C VAL A 94 14.68 0.66 -13.36
N LEU A 95 14.29 1.69 -12.60
CA LEU A 95 13.00 1.71 -11.89
C LEU A 95 11.81 1.63 -12.85
N LYS A 96 11.91 2.31 -14.00
CA LYS A 96 10.89 2.25 -15.05
C LYS A 96 10.78 0.86 -15.65
N LYS A 97 11.90 0.22 -16.00
CA LYS A 97 11.94 -1.15 -16.51
C LYS A 97 11.38 -2.14 -15.50
N TRP A 98 11.73 -1.99 -14.22
CA TRP A 98 11.18 -2.80 -13.14
C TRP A 98 9.67 -2.59 -12.98
N GLY A 99 9.19 -1.35 -13.06
CA GLY A 99 7.76 -1.04 -13.08
C GLY A 99 7.04 -1.66 -14.30
N GLU A 100 7.61 -1.55 -15.50
CA GLU A 100 7.05 -2.10 -16.74
C GLU A 100 6.81 -3.62 -16.65
N VAL A 101 7.77 -4.37 -16.07
CA VAL A 101 7.65 -5.83 -15.87
C VAL A 101 6.56 -6.19 -14.85
N ARG A 102 6.31 -5.34 -13.84
CA ARG A 102 5.27 -5.57 -12.82
C ARG A 102 3.87 -5.16 -13.29
N LEU A 103 3.80 -4.18 -14.20
CA LEU A 103 2.57 -3.57 -14.71
C LEU A 103 1.87 -4.43 -15.78
N SER A 104 2.58 -5.33 -16.47
CA SER A 104 2.02 -6.10 -17.58
C SER A 104 1.02 -7.18 -17.16
N ASN A 105 1.00 -7.57 -15.88
CA ASN A 105 0.25 -8.73 -15.39
C ASN A 105 -0.81 -8.40 -14.35
N ILE A 106 -1.25 -7.13 -14.26
CA ILE A 106 -2.28 -6.71 -13.30
C ILE A 106 -3.49 -6.13 -14.06
N ASP A 107 -4.63 -6.82 -13.96
CA ASP A 107 -5.92 -6.42 -14.53
C ASP A 107 -6.76 -5.69 -13.48
N VAL A 108 -7.56 -4.70 -13.91
CA VAL A 108 -8.45 -3.93 -13.03
C VAL A 108 -9.57 -4.76 -12.40
N ARG A 109 -9.85 -5.94 -12.95
CA ARG A 109 -10.83 -6.91 -12.46
C ARG A 109 -10.28 -7.82 -11.37
N MET A 110 -8.98 -7.75 -11.08
CA MET A 110 -8.38 -8.52 -9.99
C MET A 110 -8.95 -8.06 -8.65
N ALA A 111 -9.25 -9.00 -7.76
CA ALA A 111 -9.86 -8.68 -6.48
C ALA A 111 -8.92 -7.85 -5.58
N VAL A 112 -7.60 -7.91 -5.77
CA VAL A 112 -6.60 -7.02 -5.13
C VAL A 112 -6.86 -5.52 -5.37
N VAL A 113 -7.65 -5.17 -6.40
CA VAL A 113 -8.00 -3.79 -6.75
C VAL A 113 -9.24 -3.30 -6.04
N GLY A 114 -10.18 -4.21 -5.75
CA GLY A 114 -11.46 -3.91 -5.13
C GLY A 114 -11.48 -4.16 -3.62
N GLU A 115 -10.61 -5.04 -3.13
CA GLU A 115 -10.60 -5.51 -1.75
C GLU A 115 -9.35 -5.07 -1.00
N GLU A 116 -9.48 -4.90 0.32
CA GLU A 116 -8.39 -4.47 1.17
C GLU A 116 -7.47 -5.65 1.49
N THR A 117 -6.27 -5.63 0.90
CA THR A 117 -5.36 -6.80 0.97
C THR A 117 -4.64 -6.94 2.32
N PHE A 118 -4.54 -5.87 3.13
CA PHE A 118 -3.84 -5.80 4.44
C PHE A 118 -2.45 -6.47 4.53
N GLY A 119 -1.85 -6.78 3.39
CA GLY A 119 -0.56 -7.44 3.25
C GLY A 119 0.40 -6.58 2.43
N PRO A 120 1.68 -6.93 2.40
CA PRO A 120 2.72 -6.17 1.69
C PRO A 120 2.67 -6.38 0.16
N LEU A 121 1.49 -6.18 -0.44
CA LEU A 121 1.21 -6.27 -1.85
C LEU A 121 0.79 -4.89 -2.37
N ALA A 122 1.49 -4.40 -3.39
CA ALA A 122 1.20 -3.12 -4.01
C ALA A 122 0.96 -3.33 -5.53
N PRO A 123 -0.30 -3.36 -5.99
CA PRO A 123 -0.59 -3.41 -7.41
C PRO A 123 -0.26 -2.06 -8.05
N PHE A 124 0.48 -2.09 -9.16
CA PHE A 124 0.76 -0.91 -9.94
C PHE A 124 -0.14 -0.88 -11.17
N PHE A 125 -0.60 0.31 -11.57
CA PHE A 125 -1.34 0.52 -12.81
C PHE A 125 -0.74 1.65 -13.62
N ARG A 126 -0.57 1.40 -14.92
CA ARG A 126 -0.31 2.48 -15.85
C ARG A 126 -1.63 3.16 -16.17
N PHE A 127 -1.63 4.47 -16.14
CA PHE A 127 -2.74 5.28 -16.62
C PHE A 127 -2.21 6.32 -17.60
N SER A 128 -3.07 6.75 -18.53
CA SER A 128 -2.78 7.86 -19.43
C SER A 128 -3.54 9.12 -19.00
N PRO A 129 -3.04 10.34 -19.27
CA PRO A 129 -3.71 11.58 -18.86
C PRO A 129 -5.11 11.78 -19.43
N LYS A 130 -5.46 11.05 -20.50
CA LYS A 130 -6.79 11.01 -21.11
C LYS A 130 -7.77 10.10 -20.38
N GLU A 131 -7.28 9.21 -19.52
CA GLU A 131 -8.10 8.48 -18.55
C GLU A 131 -8.29 9.38 -17.33
N GLU A 132 -9.54 9.61 -16.95
CA GLU A 132 -9.87 10.37 -15.76
C GLU A 132 -9.53 9.51 -14.52
N ILE A 133 -8.25 9.49 -14.14
CA ILE A 133 -7.72 8.72 -12.99
C ILE A 133 -8.50 8.99 -11.71
N VAL A 134 -9.10 10.18 -11.60
CA VAL A 134 -10.02 10.56 -10.53
C VAL A 134 -11.29 9.72 -10.55
N ALA A 135 -11.91 9.53 -11.72
CA ALA A 135 -13.09 8.67 -11.86
C ALA A 135 -12.77 7.23 -11.48
N ARG A 136 -11.59 6.75 -11.88
CA ARG A 136 -11.10 5.41 -11.52
C ARG A 136 -10.83 5.28 -10.01
N ALA A 137 -10.15 6.24 -9.41
CA ALA A 137 -9.92 6.27 -7.96
C ALA A 137 -11.26 6.30 -7.21
N ASN A 138 -12.20 7.13 -7.64
CA ASN A 138 -13.52 7.24 -7.01
C ASN A 138 -14.40 5.99 -7.18
N GLY A 139 -14.09 5.09 -8.12
CA GLY A 139 -14.84 3.89 -8.47
C GLY A 139 -14.73 2.72 -7.47
N THR A 140 -14.35 2.98 -6.22
CA THR A 140 -14.39 2.03 -5.10
C THR A 140 -15.54 2.37 -4.14
N GLU A 141 -16.06 1.37 -3.42
CA GLU A 141 -17.03 1.55 -2.34
C GLU A 141 -16.39 2.21 -1.10
N TYR A 142 -15.06 2.19 -1.02
CA TYR A 142 -14.27 2.77 0.06
C TYR A 142 -13.81 4.20 -0.25
N GLY A 143 -13.45 4.93 0.79
CA GLY A 143 -13.12 6.35 0.73
C GLY A 143 -12.37 6.85 1.97
N LEU A 144 -11.41 6.08 2.49
CA LEU A 144 -10.65 6.45 3.68
C LEU A 144 -9.55 7.49 3.37
N ALA A 145 -8.46 7.04 2.76
CA ALA A 145 -7.31 7.86 2.42
C ALA A 145 -6.90 7.66 0.96
N VAL A 146 -6.42 8.72 0.32
CA VAL A 146 -5.84 8.67 -1.03
C VAL A 146 -4.61 9.56 -1.11
N TYR A 147 -3.68 9.18 -1.98
CA TYR A 147 -2.38 9.83 -2.12
C TYR A 147 -2.13 10.16 -3.59
N PHE A 148 -1.61 11.34 -3.85
CA PHE A 148 -1.08 11.64 -5.18
C PHE A 148 0.10 12.61 -5.14
N PHE A 149 0.91 12.54 -6.18
CA PHE A 149 2.12 13.35 -6.34
C PHE A 149 2.02 14.16 -7.62
N SER A 150 2.23 15.46 -7.51
CA SER A 150 2.22 16.40 -8.64
C SER A 150 3.04 17.63 -8.32
N ARG A 151 3.75 18.15 -9.33
CA ARG A 151 4.42 19.47 -9.28
C ARG A 151 3.55 20.60 -9.83
N ASP A 152 2.49 20.25 -10.55
CA ASP A 152 1.55 21.18 -11.17
C ASP A 152 0.46 21.54 -10.15
N VAL A 153 0.51 22.77 -9.63
CA VAL A 153 -0.40 23.27 -8.58
C VAL A 153 -1.85 23.32 -9.08
N ALA A 154 -2.08 23.69 -10.34
CA ALA A 154 -3.44 23.72 -10.90
C ALA A 154 -4.02 22.30 -11.01
N ARG A 155 -3.18 21.29 -11.24
CA ARG A 155 -3.60 19.89 -11.16
C ARG A 155 -3.81 19.42 -9.74
N VAL A 156 -3.01 19.89 -8.78
CA VAL A 156 -3.18 19.56 -7.36
C VAL A 156 -4.59 19.92 -6.89
N TRP A 157 -5.03 21.16 -7.10
CA TRP A 157 -6.37 21.59 -6.69
C TRP A 157 -7.48 20.80 -7.37
N ARG A 158 -7.43 20.68 -8.71
CA ARG A 158 -8.44 19.94 -9.47
C ARG A 158 -8.57 18.47 -9.04
N VAL A 159 -7.46 17.81 -8.74
CA VAL A 159 -7.48 16.40 -8.34
C VAL A 159 -7.92 16.26 -6.88
N ALA A 160 -7.40 17.10 -5.98
CA ALA A 160 -7.74 17.03 -4.57
C ALA A 160 -9.24 17.24 -4.31
N GLU A 161 -9.86 18.21 -5.00
CA GLU A 161 -11.28 18.51 -4.85
C GLU A 161 -12.19 17.44 -5.46
N ALA A 162 -11.73 16.76 -6.50
CA ALA A 162 -12.55 15.78 -7.22
C ALA A 162 -12.47 14.37 -6.58
N LEU A 163 -11.53 14.12 -5.68
CA LEU A 163 -11.35 12.84 -4.98
C LEU A 163 -12.37 12.70 -3.84
N LYS A 164 -13.11 11.58 -3.83
CA LYS A 164 -14.15 11.26 -2.85
C LYS A 164 -13.59 10.42 -1.68
N TYR A 165 -12.68 11.02 -0.93
CA TYR A 165 -11.99 10.40 0.20
C TYR A 165 -12.04 11.33 1.42
N GLY A 166 -12.01 10.76 2.61
CA GLY A 166 -12.00 11.56 3.84
C GLY A 166 -10.68 12.26 4.11
N MET A 167 -9.57 11.70 3.61
CA MET A 167 -8.23 12.28 3.70
C MET A 167 -7.50 12.21 2.36
N VAL A 168 -6.82 13.30 1.99
CA VAL A 168 -6.05 13.41 0.74
C VAL A 168 -4.62 13.85 1.04
N GLY A 169 -3.66 12.96 0.79
CA GLY A 169 -2.22 13.24 0.89
C GLY A 169 -1.65 13.76 -0.43
N ILE A 170 -1.07 14.96 -0.40
CA ILE A 170 -0.46 15.60 -1.57
C ILE A 170 1.04 15.69 -1.33
N ASN A 171 1.84 15.01 -2.16
CA ASN A 171 3.30 15.00 -2.04
C ASN A 171 3.83 14.58 -0.65
N THR A 172 3.07 13.76 0.06
CA THR A 172 3.41 13.21 1.39
C THR A 172 3.00 11.75 1.46
N GLU A 173 3.78 10.94 2.16
CA GLU A 173 3.50 9.55 2.49
C GLU A 173 2.51 9.37 3.64
N LEU A 174 2.26 10.42 4.43
CA LEU A 174 1.40 10.38 5.62
C LEU A 174 0.50 11.62 5.64
N PRO A 175 -0.82 11.47 5.43
CA PRO A 175 -1.76 12.59 5.43
C PRO A 175 -2.37 12.83 6.81
N SER A 176 -2.25 11.85 7.72
CA SER A 176 -2.83 11.85 9.05
C SER A 176 -1.95 12.60 10.03
N ASN A 177 -2.57 13.48 10.82
CA ASN A 177 -1.96 14.10 11.98
C ASN A 177 -3.05 14.33 13.04
N GLU A 178 -2.65 14.53 14.29
CA GLU A 178 -3.57 14.77 15.42
C GLU A 178 -4.49 16.00 15.24
N PRO A 179 -4.03 17.16 14.73
CA PRO A 179 -4.90 18.33 14.59
C PRO A 179 -5.84 18.27 13.38
N GLY A 180 -5.62 17.34 12.44
CA GLY A 180 -6.47 17.13 11.27
C GLY A 180 -7.56 16.11 11.54
N PRO A 181 -8.77 16.26 10.95
CA PRO A 181 -9.83 15.28 11.12
C PRO A 181 -9.50 13.98 10.37
N PHE A 182 -9.35 12.89 11.12
CA PHE A 182 -9.16 11.55 10.59
C PHE A 182 -10.52 10.87 10.39
N GLY A 183 -10.74 10.23 9.25
CA GLY A 183 -11.95 9.43 9.04
C GLY A 183 -12.30 9.29 7.57
N GLY A 184 -13.15 8.32 7.26
CA GLY A 184 -13.52 7.98 5.88
C GLY A 184 -14.84 8.59 5.41
N VAL A 185 -15.12 8.39 4.13
CA VAL A 185 -16.47 8.58 3.55
C VAL A 185 -16.92 7.26 2.91
N LYS A 186 -18.18 7.21 2.45
CA LYS A 186 -18.81 5.99 1.88
C LYS A 186 -18.85 4.86 2.93
N GLN A 187 -18.44 3.64 2.57
CA GLN A 187 -18.40 2.51 3.49
C GLN A 187 -17.20 2.55 4.44
N SER A 188 -16.25 3.49 4.28
CA SER A 188 -15.06 3.58 5.14
C SER A 188 -15.31 4.22 6.51
N GLY A 189 -16.55 4.50 6.87
CA GLY A 189 -16.93 4.95 8.20
C GLY A 189 -17.82 6.18 8.20
N ILE A 190 -18.30 6.49 9.40
CA ILE A 190 -19.05 7.68 9.73
C ILE A 190 -18.24 8.53 10.71
N SER A 191 -18.46 9.84 10.67
CA SER A 191 -17.82 10.81 11.55
C SER A 191 -16.28 10.99 11.38
N ARG A 192 -15.64 11.68 12.33
CA ARG A 192 -14.23 12.07 12.29
C ARG A 192 -13.62 11.98 13.68
N GLU A 193 -12.38 11.50 13.76
CA GLU A 193 -11.57 11.47 14.96
C GLU A 193 -10.44 12.52 14.89
N GLY A 194 -9.88 12.89 16.05
CA GLY A 194 -8.87 13.95 16.12
C GLY A 194 -9.44 15.34 15.79
N SER A 195 -8.58 16.35 15.74
CA SER A 195 -8.96 17.76 15.58
C SER A 195 -10.01 18.24 16.61
N HIS A 196 -10.58 19.43 16.40
CA HIS A 196 -11.71 19.90 17.18
C HIS A 196 -13.03 19.19 16.82
N TYR A 197 -13.11 18.53 15.66
CA TYR A 197 -14.31 17.79 15.24
C TYR A 197 -14.50 16.48 16.01
N GLY A 198 -13.40 15.84 16.45
CA GLY A 198 -13.45 14.53 17.10
C GLY A 198 -14.24 14.51 18.41
N MET A 199 -14.28 15.61 19.16
CA MET A 199 -15.11 15.70 20.37
C MET A 199 -16.62 15.65 20.06
N GLY A 200 -17.04 15.99 18.83
CA GLY A 200 -18.45 16.01 18.45
C GLY A 200 -19.13 14.66 18.59
N ASP A 201 -18.42 13.56 18.35
CA ASP A 201 -18.97 12.20 18.47
C ASP A 201 -19.13 11.72 19.92
N TYR A 202 -18.47 12.39 20.86
CA TYR A 202 -18.47 12.05 22.30
C TYR A 202 -19.25 13.06 23.16
N THR A 203 -19.86 14.06 22.53
CA THR A 203 -20.61 15.14 23.22
C THR A 203 -22.05 15.20 22.75
N VAL A 204 -22.93 15.70 23.60
CA VAL A 204 -24.36 15.89 23.31
C VAL A 204 -24.64 17.39 23.27
N ILE A 205 -25.29 17.85 22.21
CA ILE A 205 -25.67 19.26 22.05
C ILE A 205 -27.05 19.47 22.69
N ASP A 206 -27.07 20.23 23.76
CA ASP A 206 -28.31 20.64 24.43
C ASP A 206 -28.68 22.07 24.03
N HIS A 207 -29.92 22.27 23.57
CA HIS A 207 -30.46 23.59 23.24
C HIS A 207 -31.46 24.06 24.30
N TRP A 208 -31.17 25.21 24.92
CA TRP A 208 -32.03 25.84 25.91
C TRP A 208 -32.52 27.19 25.39
N ARG A 209 -33.84 27.40 25.38
CA ARG A 209 -34.46 28.69 25.07
C ARG A 209 -35.20 29.20 26.30
N LEU A 210 -34.69 30.28 26.88
CA LEU A 210 -35.38 31.02 27.95
C LEU A 210 -36.19 32.16 27.33
N GLY A 211 -37.49 32.21 27.62
CA GLY A 211 -38.39 33.27 27.15
C GLY A 211 -39.24 33.83 28.29
N GLY A 212 -39.63 35.11 28.17
CA GLY A 212 -40.54 35.75 29.14
C GLY A 212 -39.87 36.29 30.41
N LEU A 213 -38.55 36.57 30.35
CA LEU A 213 -37.89 37.53 31.23
C LEU A 213 -37.79 38.89 30.54
#